data_AF-A0A0C3F9B6-F1
#
_entry.id   AF-A0A0C3F9B6-F1
#
_cell.length_a   1.000
_cell.length_b   1.000
_cell.length_c   1.000
_cell.angle_alpha   90.00
_cell.angle_beta   90.00
_cell.angle_gamma   90.00
#
_symmetry.space_group_name_H-M   'P 1'
#
loop_
_entity.id
_entity.type
_entity.pdbx_description
1 polymer ?
#
loop_
_entity_poly.entity_id
_entity_poly.type
_entity_poly.pdbx_seq_one_letter_code
_entity_poly.pdbx_strand_id
1 'polypeptide(L)'
;FSSDTQTFHGTFINGDRFSPEGLESEPYQLKSDDTVEFRIDIAREDNKTTTHHNIAARVVCSFTEQDALIAAGTELHQQQLH
;
A
#
# COMPACT_ATOMS: atom_id res chain seq x y z
N PHE A 1 -4.22 4.95 -3.54
CA PHE A 1 -4.01 5.26 -2.11
C PHE A 1 -4.34 4.02 -1.30
N SER A 2 -3.50 3.69 -0.33
CA SER A 2 -3.75 2.62 0.64
C SER A 2 -3.67 3.19 2.05
N SER A 3 -4.54 2.71 2.94
CA SER A 3 -4.49 2.98 4.38
C SER A 3 -4.49 1.65 5.14
N ASP A 4 -3.71 1.57 6.21
CA ASP A 4 -3.70 0.46 7.15
C ASP A 4 -4.79 0.67 8.20
N THR A 5 -5.83 -0.16 8.17
CA THR A 5 -6.94 -0.08 9.13
C THR A 5 -6.62 -0.91 10.38
N GLN A 6 -5.63 -0.47 11.15
CA GLN A 6 -5.36 -0.97 12.48
C GLN A 6 -4.96 -2.47 12.51
N THR A 7 -4.08 -2.88 11.59
CA THR A 7 -3.66 -4.29 11.53
C THR A 7 -2.74 -4.62 12.72
N PHE A 8 -3.03 -5.72 13.42
CA PHE A 8 -2.26 -6.14 14.59
C PHE A 8 -0.80 -6.45 14.24
N HIS A 9 -0.54 -7.19 13.16
CA HIS A 9 0.83 -7.57 12.80
C HIS A 9 1.53 -6.58 11.88
N GLY A 10 0.84 -5.50 11.50
CA GLY A 10 1.33 -4.38 10.70
C GLY A 10 1.36 -4.66 9.20
N THR A 11 1.13 -3.59 8.44
CA THR A 11 1.41 -3.53 7.01
C THR A 11 2.86 -3.06 6.80
N PHE A 12 3.56 -3.65 5.83
CA PHE A 12 4.91 -3.24 5.45
C PHE A 12 4.92 -2.84 3.98
N ILE A 13 5.69 -1.80 3.66
CA ILE A 13 5.91 -1.34 2.28
C ILE A 13 7.41 -1.33 2.06
N ASN A 14 7.88 -2.05 1.05
CA ASN A 14 9.29 -2.21 0.70
C ASN A 14 10.17 -2.70 1.87
N GLY A 15 9.60 -3.50 2.77
CA GLY A 15 10.26 -4.03 3.96
C GLY A 15 10.20 -3.09 5.19
N ASP A 16 9.75 -1.86 5.03
CA ASP A 16 9.57 -0.91 6.13
C ASP A 16 8.16 -1.01 6.71
N ARG A 17 8.08 -1.02 8.05
CA ARG A 17 6.78 -1.05 8.74
C ARG A 17 6.07 0.29 8.54
N PHE A 18 4.85 0.21 8.03
CA PHE A 18 4.08 1.38 7.62
C PHE A 18 3.36 2.07 8.79
N SER A 19 2.84 1.29 9.75
CA SER A 19 2.16 1.79 10.95
C SER A 19 2.63 1.08 12.22
N PRO A 20 2.63 1.77 13.38
CA PRO A 20 2.70 1.11 14.68
C PRO A 20 1.54 0.12 14.85
N GLU A 21 1.76 -0.96 15.59
CA GLU A 21 0.74 -1.99 15.82
C GLU A 21 -0.53 -1.40 16.46
N GLY A 22 -1.68 -1.77 15.89
CA GLY A 22 -2.97 -1.35 16.44
C GLY A 22 -3.31 0.14 16.24
N LEU A 23 -2.63 0.83 15.32
CA LEU A 23 -2.91 2.22 14.95
C LEU A 23 -3.18 2.34 13.45
N GLU A 24 -4.17 3.15 13.10
CA GLU A 24 -4.45 3.49 11.70
C GLU A 24 -3.37 4.41 11.13
N SER A 25 -2.97 4.17 9.88
CA SER A 25 -1.99 5.00 9.18
C SER A 25 -2.67 6.14 8.41
N GLU A 26 -1.95 7.24 8.20
CA GLU A 26 -2.31 8.21 7.17
C GLU A 26 -2.30 7.58 5.76
N PRO A 27 -3.16 8.03 4.82
CA PRO A 27 -3.18 7.52 3.46
C PRO A 27 -1.82 7.68 2.78
N TYR A 28 -1.29 6.60 2.22
CA TYR A 28 -0.04 6.62 1.46
C TYR A 28 -0.26 6.37 -0.02
N GLN A 29 0.50 7.10 -0.83
CA GLN A 29 0.50 6.96 -2.27
C GLN A 29 1.54 5.91 -2.67
N LEU A 30 1.04 4.70 -2.97
CA LEU A 30 1.84 3.63 -3.54
C LEU A 30 2.32 4.00 -4.94
N LYS A 31 3.51 3.54 -5.27
CA LYS A 31 4.13 3.65 -6.59
C LYS A 31 4.15 2.28 -7.26
N SER A 32 4.22 2.28 -8.59
CA SER A 32 4.56 1.06 -9.33
C SER A 32 5.85 0.46 -8.79
N ASP A 33 5.91 -0.88 -8.76
CA ASP A 33 7.01 -1.69 -8.22
C ASP A 33 7.17 -1.70 -6.70
N ASP A 34 6.37 -0.94 -5.94
CA ASP A 34 6.34 -1.10 -4.49
C ASP A 34 5.92 -2.53 -4.11
N THR A 35 6.55 -3.09 -3.08
CA THR A 35 6.15 -4.37 -2.49
C THR A 35 5.39 -4.11 -1.21
N VAL A 36 4.15 -4.57 -1.13
CA VAL A 36 3.31 -4.47 0.07
C VAL A 36 3.22 -5.84 0.72
N GLU A 37 3.49 -5.91 2.01
CA GLU A 37 3.39 -7.13 2.80
C GLU A 37 2.35 -6.97 3.92
N PHE A 38 1.45 -7.94 4.01
CA PHE A 38 0.48 -8.06 5.08
C PHE A 38 0.78 -9.30 5.91
N ARG A 39 1.04 -9.08 7.19
CA ARG A 39 1.19 -10.17 8.16
C ARG A 39 -0.17 -10.40 8.81
N ILE A 40 -0.63 -11.64 8.81
CA ILE A 40 -1.91 -12.03 9.41
C ILE A 40 -1.78 -13.32 10.20
N ASP A 41 -2.57 -13.41 11.25
CA ASP A 41 -2.67 -14.57 12.10
C ASP A 41 -4.01 -15.26 11.86
N ILE A 42 -3.96 -16.52 11.42
CA ILE A 42 -5.14 -17.34 11.23
C ILE A 42 -5.22 -18.32 12.39
N ALA A 43 -6.18 -18.11 13.28
CA ALA A 43 -6.52 -19.06 14.33
C ALA A 43 -7.27 -20.25 13.72
N ARG A 44 -6.89 -21.48 14.09
CA ARG A 44 -7.74 -22.64 13.86
C ARG A 44 -8.90 -22.66 14.86
N GLU A 45 -9.92 -23.47 14.54
CA GLU A 45 -11.12 -23.68 15.34
C GLU A 45 -10.84 -24.17 16.78
N ASP A 46 -9.65 -24.73 17.04
CA ASP A 46 -9.24 -25.16 18.37
C ASP A 46 -8.75 -24.00 19.28
N ASN A 47 -8.67 -22.78 18.76
CA ASN A 47 -8.15 -21.56 19.40
C ASN A 47 -6.78 -21.72 20.07
N LYS A 48 -6.06 -22.81 19.79
CA LYS A 48 -4.75 -23.14 20.37
C LYS A 48 -3.65 -23.04 19.33
N THR A 49 -3.99 -23.27 18.06
CA THR A 49 -3.03 -23.21 16.97
C THR A 49 -3.29 -21.97 16.12
N THR A 50 -2.33 -21.04 16.15
CA THR A 50 -2.30 -19.86 15.29
C THR A 50 -1.27 -20.08 14.20
N THR A 51 -1.68 -19.90 12.94
CA THR A 51 -0.77 -19.97 11.80
C THR A 51 -0.46 -18.56 11.31
N HIS A 52 0.80 -18.16 11.44
CA HIS A 52 1.31 -16.89 10.92
C HIS A 52 1.50 -16.97 9.41
N HIS A 53 0.84 -16.07 8.67
CA HIS A 53 0.98 -15.94 7.23
C HIS A 53 1.55 -14.57 6.88
N ASN A 54 2.50 -14.57 5.93
CA ASN A 54 2.97 -13.35 5.28
C ASN A 54 2.47 -13.35 3.83
N ILE A 55 1.69 -12.35 3.47
CA ILE A 55 1.17 -12.14 2.11
C ILE A 55 1.94 -10.98 1.52
N ALA A 56 2.76 -11.23 0.50
CA ALA A 56 3.49 -10.21 -0.24
C ALA A 56 2.87 -10.01 -1.63
N ALA A 57 2.66 -8.77 -2.03
CA ALA A 57 2.15 -8.39 -3.34
C ALA A 57 2.95 -7.23 -3.92
N ARG A 58 3.21 -7.27 -5.22
CA ARG A 58 3.86 -6.16 -5.94
C ARG A 58 2.81 -5.25 -6.58
N VAL A 59 2.96 -3.96 -6.39
CA VAL A 59 2.09 -2.92 -6.94
C VAL A 59 2.40 -2.72 -8.41
N VAL A 60 1.36 -2.75 -9.24
CA VAL A 60 1.44 -2.42 -10.66
C VAL A 60 0.40 -1.34 -10.93
N CYS A 61 0.84 -0.12 -11.25
CA CYS A 61 -0.08 0.90 -11.73
C CYS A 61 -0.30 0.71 -13.24
N SER A 62 -1.56 0.52 -13.62
CA SER A 62 -1.96 0.49 -15.02
C SER A 62 -2.40 1.89 -15.42
N PHE A 63 -1.68 2.49 -16.37
CA PHE A 63 -2.02 3.80 -16.94
C PHE A 63 -2.47 3.64 -18.39
N THR A 64 -3.47 4.42 -18.79
CA THR A 64 -3.92 4.52 -20.18
C THR A 64 -3.21 5.68 -20.90
N GLU A 65 -3.29 5.71 -22.24
CA GLU A 65 -2.80 6.85 -23.02
C GLU A 65 -3.50 8.16 -22.63
N GLN A 66 -4.79 8.12 -22.28
CA GLN A 66 -5.49 9.30 -21.76
C GLN A 66 -4.87 9.81 -20.45
N ASP A 67 -4.47 8.92 -19.54
CA ASP A 67 -3.85 9.31 -18.27
C ASP A 67 -2.51 10.03 -18.49
N ALA A 68 -1.71 9.56 -19.46
CA ALA A 68 -0.45 10.20 -19.84
C ALA A 68 -0.67 11.60 -20.45
N LEU A 69 -1.70 11.76 -21.29
CA LEU A 69 -2.06 13.05 -21.89
C LEU A 69 -2.53 14.06 -20.83
N ILE A 70 -3.33 13.61 -19.87
CA ILE A 70 -3.81 14.45 -18.76
C ILE A 70 -2.63 14.92 -17.91
N ALA A 71 -1.71 14.01 -17.55
CA ALA A 71 -0.51 14.34 -16.77
C ALA A 71 0.38 15.37 -17.50
N ALA A 72 0.69 15.14 -18.78
CA ALA A 72 1.49 16.06 -19.58
C ALA A 72 0.84 17.45 -19.73
N GLY A 73 -0.48 17.51 -19.89
CA GLY A 73 -1.23 18.76 -19.95
C GLY A 73 -1.21 19.53 -18.62
N THR A 74 -1.20 18.83 -17.48
CA THR A 74 -1.12 19.47 -16.16
C THR A 74 0.26 20.04 -15.88
N GLU A 75 1.32 19.31 -16.26
CA GLU A 75 2.72 19.75 -16.10
C GLU A 75 3.00 21.04 -16.87
N LEU A 76 2.53 21.15 -18.12
CA LEU A 76 2.70 22.36 -18.94
C LEU A 76 1.97 23.57 -18.34
N HIS A 77 0.78 23.38 -17.79
CA HIS A 77 0.04 24.45 -17.15
C HIS A 77 0.73 24.96 -15.87
N GLN A 78 1.29 24.06 -15.05
CA GLN A 78 2.07 24.43 -13.87
C GLN A 78 3.34 25.21 -14.22
N GLN A 79 4.02 24.86 -15.31
CA GLN A 79 5.23 25.56 -15.76
C GLN A 79 4.96 26.98 -16.27
N GLN A 80 3.75 27.28 -16.73
CA GLN A 80 3.37 28.64 -17.17
C GLN A 80 3.01 29.58 -16.01
N LEU A 81 2.84 29.06 -14.80
CA LEU A 81 2.50 29.83 -13.61
C LEU A 81 3.73 30.20 -12.76
N HIS A 82 4.94 29.86 -13.21
CA HIS A 82 6.23 30.24 -12.62
C HIS A 82 7.00 31.17 -13.57
#